data_AF-A0A936G7T9-F1
#
_entry.id   AF-A0A936G7T9-F1
#
_cell.length_a   1.000
_cell.length_b   1.000
_cell.length_c   1.000
_cell.angle_alpha   90.00
_cell.angle_beta   90.00
_cell.angle_gamma   90.00
#
_symmetry.space_group_name_H-M   'P 1'
#
loop_
_entity.id
_entity.type
_entity.pdbx_description
1 polymer ?
#
loop_
_entity_poly.entity_id
_entity_poly.type
_entity_poly.pdbx_seq_one_letter_code
_entity_poly.pdbx_strand_id
1 'polypeptide(L)'
;MTLFGAFAALSAITSLAAFFWSLNIPLKETRPMPGPVKASFWIFIASLFAAGGALILQAPIFPWALNPDSSVVFGCIFLGDAFYFLYGMFRPNWHNALGQLLSFLAYDLVLILPFVGLISTIEPDRLVNLIVYTAVLMYSGGLVVYYLFINPQTRFGSSSS
;
A
#
# COMPACT_ATOMS: atom_id res chain seq x y z
N MET A 1 2.87 -7.92 -30.61
CA MET A 1 2.69 -9.14 -29.80
C MET A 1 4.02 -9.70 -29.28
N THR A 2 5.07 -9.79 -30.10
CA THR A 2 6.41 -10.27 -29.70
C THR A 2 7.07 -9.45 -28.58
N LEU A 3 6.96 -8.12 -28.62
CA LEU A 3 7.48 -7.24 -27.57
C LEU A 3 6.80 -7.50 -26.20
N PHE A 4 5.47 -7.61 -26.20
CA PHE A 4 4.70 -7.95 -25.00
C PHE A 4 5.07 -9.33 -24.46
N GLY A 5 5.23 -10.33 -25.34
CA GLY A 5 5.68 -11.66 -24.95
C GLY A 5 7.08 -11.65 -24.33
N ALA A 6 8.00 -10.85 -24.87
CA ALA A 6 9.35 -10.69 -24.32
C ALA A 6 9.34 -10.03 -22.94
N PHE A 7 8.54 -8.97 -22.74
CA PHE A 7 8.38 -8.34 -21.42
C PHE A 7 7.73 -9.29 -20.41
N ALA A 8 6.69 -10.02 -20.81
CA ALA A 8 6.03 -10.99 -19.95
C ALA A 8 7.01 -12.11 -19.54
N ALA A 9 7.75 -12.68 -20.49
CA ALA A 9 8.74 -13.72 -20.22
C ALA A 9 9.86 -13.21 -19.31
N LEU A 10 10.38 -12.00 -19.55
CA LEU A 10 11.39 -11.39 -18.69
C LEU A 10 10.85 -11.19 -17.27
N SER A 11 9.63 -10.64 -17.12
CA SER A 11 8.99 -10.45 -15.82
C SER A 11 8.84 -11.79 -15.07
N ALA A 12 8.39 -12.83 -15.76
CA ALA A 12 8.21 -14.16 -15.18
C ALA A 12 9.54 -14.76 -14.69
N ILE A 13 10.61 -14.64 -15.48
CA ILE A 13 11.95 -15.07 -15.11
C ILE A 13 12.44 -14.30 -13.88
N THR A 14 12.28 -12.97 -13.87
CA THR A 14 12.70 -12.14 -12.73
C THR A 14 11.92 -12.47 -11.46
N SER A 15 10.60 -12.69 -11.56
CA SER A 15 9.77 -13.10 -10.42
C SER A 15 10.15 -14.48 -9.90
N LEU A 16 10.44 -15.42 -10.80
CA LEU A 16 10.87 -16.77 -10.43
C LEU A 16 12.24 -16.76 -9.74
N ALA A 17 13.19 -15.98 -10.26
CA ALA A 17 14.50 -15.78 -9.63
C ALA A 17 14.37 -15.14 -8.25
N ALA A 18 13.53 -14.12 -8.10
CA ALA A 18 13.25 -13.49 -6.81
C ALA A 18 12.59 -14.46 -5.83
N PHE A 19 11.69 -15.32 -6.29
CA PHE A 19 11.07 -16.36 -5.47
C PHE A 19 12.10 -17.37 -4.95
N PHE A 20 12.95 -17.94 -5.82
CA PHE A 20 14.00 -18.86 -5.36
C PHE A 20 15.02 -18.19 -4.44
N TRP A 21 15.33 -16.91 -4.67
CA TRP A 21 16.19 -16.16 -3.78
C TRP A 21 15.55 -15.95 -2.41
N SER A 22 14.25 -15.66 -2.34
CA SER A 22 13.55 -15.41 -1.07
C SER A 22 13.51 -16.64 -0.17
N LEU A 23 13.49 -17.85 -0.74
CA LEU A 23 13.56 -19.12 0.01
C LEU A 23 14.84 -19.24 0.85
N ASN A 24 15.90 -18.55 0.47
CA ASN A 24 17.19 -18.59 1.18
C ASN A 24 17.31 -17.51 2.27
N ILE A 25 16.31 -16.65 2.46
CA ILE A 25 16.36 -15.57 3.44
C ILE A 25 15.74 -16.05 4.76
N PRO A 26 16.53 -16.24 5.83
CA PRO A 26 16.00 -16.72 7.10
C PRO A 26 15.10 -15.65 7.75
N LEU A 27 13.81 -15.96 7.87
CA LEU A 27 12.82 -15.13 8.56
C LEU A 27 12.98 -15.25 10.09
N LYS A 28 14.02 -14.63 10.64
CA LYS A 28 14.35 -14.69 12.09
C LYS A 28 13.88 -13.46 12.89
N GLU A 29 13.11 -12.56 12.28
CA GLU A 29 12.71 -11.31 12.93
C GLU A 29 11.46 -11.49 13.79
N THR A 30 11.64 -11.51 15.11
CA THR A 30 10.58 -11.74 16.12
C THR A 30 10.12 -10.46 16.81
N ARG A 31 10.65 -9.28 16.44
CA ARG A 31 10.26 -8.02 17.09
C ARG A 31 8.74 -7.80 16.96
N PRO A 32 8.05 -7.46 18.06
CA PRO A 32 6.64 -7.15 18.01
C PRO A 32 6.42 -5.85 17.24
N MET A 33 5.32 -5.77 16.49
CA MET A 33 4.93 -4.53 15.83
C MET A 33 4.66 -3.42 16.88
N PRO A 34 5.12 -2.18 16.66
CA PRO A 34 4.82 -1.06 17.56
C PRO A 34 3.31 -0.77 17.65
N GLY A 35 2.83 -0.34 18.83
CA GLY A 35 1.43 -0.02 19.07
C GLY A 35 0.81 0.97 18.08
N PRO A 36 1.47 2.11 17.76
CA PRO A 36 0.93 3.07 16.80
C PRO A 36 0.80 2.53 15.37
N VAL A 37 1.71 1.64 14.97
CA VAL A 37 1.65 0.96 13.66
C VAL A 37 0.45 0.02 13.61
N LYS A 38 0.18 -0.73 14.69
CA LYS A 38 -1.03 -1.57 14.79
C LYS A 38 -2.32 -0.75 14.70
N ALA A 39 -2.38 0.38 15.41
CA ALA A 39 -3.55 1.27 15.35
C ALA A 39 -3.76 1.80 13.92
N SER A 40 -2.68 2.20 13.25
CA SER A 40 -2.72 2.66 11.87
C SER A 40 -3.15 1.57 10.90
N PHE A 41 -2.69 0.32 11.11
CA PHE A 41 -3.11 -0.83 10.32
C PHE A 41 -4.61 -1.06 10.42
N TRP A 42 -5.20 -0.98 11.62
CA TRP A 42 -6.65 -1.07 11.77
C TRP A 42 -7.40 0.02 11.01
N ILE A 43 -6.90 1.25 11.07
CA ILE A 43 -7.47 2.38 10.30
C ILE A 43 -7.37 2.10 8.80
N PHE A 44 -6.21 1.64 8.31
CA PHE A 44 -6.03 1.32 6.90
C PHE A 44 -6.91 0.16 6.44
N ILE A 45 -7.04 -0.90 7.23
CA ILE A 45 -7.96 -2.02 6.96
C ILE A 45 -9.39 -1.49 6.78
N ALA A 46 -9.88 -0.69 7.73
CA ALA A 46 -11.23 -0.13 7.68
C ALA A 46 -11.43 0.75 6.43
N SER A 47 -10.46 1.63 6.13
CA SER A 47 -10.50 2.50 4.96
C SER A 47 -10.48 1.71 3.65
N LEU A 48 -9.67 0.67 3.55
CA LEU A 48 -9.58 -0.18 2.36
C LEU A 48 -10.84 -1.02 2.14
N PHE A 49 -11.45 -1.55 3.20
CA PHE A 49 -12.75 -2.23 3.09
C PHE A 49 -13.85 -1.27 2.64
N ALA A 50 -13.91 -0.07 3.23
CA ALA A 50 -14.91 0.93 2.86
C ALA A 50 -14.72 1.40 1.41
N ALA A 51 -13.51 1.80 1.02
CA ALA A 51 -13.21 2.26 -0.33
C ALA A 51 -13.33 1.14 -1.36
N GLY A 52 -12.80 -0.05 -1.06
CA GLY A 52 -12.88 -1.22 -1.93
C GLY A 52 -14.31 -1.68 -2.17
N GLY A 53 -15.12 -1.76 -1.11
CA GLY A 53 -16.56 -2.06 -1.21
C GLY A 53 -17.33 -1.00 -2.00
N ALA A 54 -17.08 0.28 -1.74
CA ALA A 54 -17.71 1.38 -2.47
C ALA A 54 -17.37 1.33 -3.97
N LEU A 55 -16.13 1.00 -4.35
CA LEU A 55 -15.71 0.87 -5.74
C LEU A 55 -16.32 -0.33 -6.46
N ILE A 56 -16.48 -1.46 -5.78
CA ILE A 56 -17.19 -2.62 -6.32
C ILE A 56 -18.67 -2.30 -6.55
N LEU A 57 -19.26 -1.51 -5.65
CA LEU A 57 -20.62 -0.97 -5.79
C LEU A 57 -20.70 0.23 -6.76
N GLN A 58 -19.59 0.57 -7.43
CA GLN A 58 -19.49 1.63 -8.44
C GLN A 58 -19.85 3.03 -7.91
N ALA A 59 -19.65 3.27 -6.61
CA ALA A 59 -19.81 4.60 -6.04
C ALA A 59 -18.71 5.55 -6.53
N PRO A 60 -19.01 6.82 -6.84
CA PRO A 60 -18.07 7.78 -7.42
C PRO A 60 -17.14 8.38 -6.35
N ILE A 61 -16.46 7.54 -5.57
CA ILE A 61 -15.58 7.98 -4.48
C ILE A 61 -14.18 8.42 -4.97
N PHE A 62 -13.80 8.00 -6.18
CA PHE A 62 -12.52 8.39 -6.77
C PHE A 62 -12.51 9.88 -7.18
N PRO A 63 -11.36 10.55 -7.10
CA PRO A 63 -11.24 11.96 -7.46
C PRO A 63 -11.46 12.22 -8.97
N TRP A 64 -11.53 11.20 -9.80
CA TRP A 64 -11.88 11.31 -11.22
C TRP A 64 -12.91 10.25 -11.62
N ALA A 65 -13.53 10.42 -12.79
CA ALA A 65 -14.47 9.44 -13.31
C ALA A 65 -13.74 8.16 -13.74
N LEU A 66 -14.11 7.04 -13.15
CA LEU A 66 -13.61 5.71 -13.51
C LEU A 66 -14.56 5.02 -14.48
N ASN A 67 -14.00 4.24 -15.39
CA ASN A 67 -14.77 3.24 -16.12
C ASN A 67 -15.32 2.20 -15.12
N PRO A 68 -16.59 1.76 -15.24
CA PRO A 68 -17.18 0.75 -14.35
C PRO A 68 -16.33 -0.50 -14.16
N ASP A 69 -15.70 -1.01 -15.22
CA ASP A 69 -14.85 -2.21 -15.15
C ASP A 69 -13.58 -1.93 -14.33
N SER A 70 -12.95 -0.78 -14.54
CA SER A 70 -11.78 -0.37 -13.76
C SER A 70 -12.11 -0.12 -12.29
N SER A 71 -13.31 0.41 -12.00
CA SER A 71 -13.80 0.61 -10.62
C SER A 71 -13.83 -0.70 -9.85
N VAL A 72 -14.43 -1.74 -10.42
CA VAL A 72 -14.51 -3.07 -9.78
C VAL A 72 -13.11 -3.67 -9.58
N VAL A 73 -12.24 -3.56 -10.58
CA VAL A 73 -10.86 -4.07 -10.48
C VAL A 73 -10.09 -3.36 -9.36
N PHE A 74 -10.14 -2.03 -9.27
CA PHE A 74 -9.50 -1.29 -8.19
C PHE A 74 -10.11 -1.63 -6.83
N GLY A 75 -11.43 -1.82 -6.76
CA GLY A 75 -12.09 -2.26 -5.54
C GLY A 75 -11.60 -3.63 -5.06
N CYS A 76 -11.43 -4.59 -5.97
CA CYS A 76 -10.86 -5.91 -5.66
C CYS A 76 -9.40 -5.81 -5.19
N ILE A 77 -8.59 -4.93 -5.79
CA ILE A 77 -7.21 -4.67 -5.35
C ILE A 77 -7.21 -4.16 -3.91
N PHE A 78 -8.03 -3.15 -3.61
CA PHE A 78 -8.13 -2.58 -2.26
C PHE A 78 -8.59 -3.61 -1.22
N LEU A 79 -9.54 -4.47 -1.58
CA LEU A 79 -9.95 -5.58 -0.70
C LEU A 79 -8.81 -6.59 -0.49
N GLY A 80 -8.07 -6.94 -1.54
CA GLY A 80 -6.89 -7.80 -1.43
C GLY A 80 -5.86 -7.24 -0.46
N ASP A 81 -5.56 -5.94 -0.58
CA ASP A 81 -4.67 -5.23 0.34
C ASP A 81 -5.22 -5.23 1.76
N ALA A 82 -6.52 -5.00 1.96
CA ALA A 82 -7.16 -5.05 3.28
C ALA A 82 -6.93 -6.41 3.97
N PHE A 83 -7.09 -7.51 3.24
CA PHE A 83 -6.79 -8.85 3.76
C PHE A 83 -5.31 -9.06 4.06
N TYR A 84 -4.42 -8.45 3.27
CA TYR A 84 -3.00 -8.49 3.55
C TYR A 84 -2.70 -7.80 4.89
N PHE A 85 -3.19 -6.56 5.11
CA PHE A 85 -3.06 -5.87 6.40
C PHE A 85 -3.68 -6.67 7.55
N LEU A 86 -4.82 -7.31 7.31
CA LEU A 86 -5.48 -8.16 8.30
C LEU A 86 -4.62 -9.37 8.71
N TYR A 87 -3.94 -9.99 7.74
CA TYR A 87 -2.96 -11.05 8.03
C TYR A 87 -1.80 -10.52 8.90
N GLY A 88 -1.29 -9.33 8.59
CA GLY A 88 -0.27 -8.64 9.39
C GLY A 88 -0.72 -8.37 10.83
N MET A 89 -2.02 -8.14 11.04
CA MET A 89 -2.61 -7.98 12.37
C MET A 89 -2.80 -9.31 13.12
N PHE A 90 -3.15 -10.40 12.44
CA PHE A 90 -3.26 -11.72 13.08
C PHE A 90 -1.89 -12.29 13.49
N ARG A 91 -0.81 -11.89 12.82
CA ARG A 91 0.57 -12.21 13.21
C ARG A 91 1.40 -10.93 13.31
N PRO A 92 1.27 -10.16 14.43
CA PRO A 92 1.79 -8.79 14.56
C PRO A 92 3.31 -8.75 14.83
N ASN A 93 4.08 -9.30 13.89
CA ASN A 93 5.54 -9.24 13.85
C ASN A 93 5.99 -8.09 12.95
N TRP A 94 7.09 -7.44 13.31
CA TRP A 94 7.66 -6.33 12.54
C TRP A 94 7.95 -6.71 11.08
N HIS A 95 8.38 -7.94 10.84
CA HIS A 95 8.61 -8.46 9.49
C HIS A 95 7.37 -8.39 8.60
N ASN A 96 6.20 -8.75 9.13
CA ASN A 96 4.94 -8.73 8.39
C ASN A 96 4.46 -7.30 8.13
N ALA A 97 4.73 -6.38 9.07
CA ALA A 97 4.43 -4.96 8.87
C ALA A 97 5.36 -4.30 7.84
N LEU A 98 6.64 -4.69 7.83
CA LEU A 98 7.66 -4.01 7.03
C LEU A 98 7.35 -4.08 5.54
N GLY A 99 6.98 -5.26 5.02
CA GLY A 99 6.63 -5.41 3.60
C GLY A 99 5.42 -4.57 3.20
N GLN A 100 4.44 -4.45 4.09
CA GLN A 100 3.23 -3.66 3.88
C GLN A 100 3.51 -2.16 3.91
N LEU A 101 4.29 -1.71 4.90
CA LEU A 101 4.73 -0.31 5.02
C LEU A 101 5.57 0.10 3.81
N LEU A 102 6.48 -0.75 3.34
CA LEU A 102 7.24 -0.49 2.11
C LEU A 102 6.36 -0.41 0.87
N SER A 103 5.36 -1.30 0.76
CA SER A 103 4.41 -1.28 -0.36
C SER A 103 3.60 0.01 -0.37
N PHE A 104 3.13 0.47 0.81
CA PHE A 104 2.47 1.77 0.92
C PHE A 104 3.41 2.93 0.57
N LEU A 105 4.65 2.95 1.06
CA LEU A 105 5.59 4.02 0.71
C LEU A 105 5.86 4.09 -0.79
N ALA A 106 6.06 2.95 -1.45
CA ALA A 106 6.27 2.91 -2.90
C ALA A 106 5.05 3.46 -3.65
N TYR A 107 3.84 3.08 -3.22
CA TYR A 107 2.58 3.58 -3.77
C TYR A 107 2.42 5.10 -3.54
N ASP A 108 2.60 5.55 -2.31
CA ASP A 108 2.43 6.95 -1.90
C ASP A 108 3.40 7.89 -2.65
N LEU A 109 4.67 7.48 -2.80
CA LEU A 109 5.67 8.25 -3.53
C LEU A 109 5.31 8.44 -5.01
N VAL A 110 4.73 7.42 -5.65
CA VAL A 110 4.30 7.50 -7.04
C VAL A 110 3.04 8.36 -7.19
N LEU A 111 2.14 8.35 -6.19
CA LEU A 111 0.83 8.98 -6.30
C LEU A 111 0.73 10.40 -5.76
N ILE A 112 1.61 10.82 -4.87
CA ILE A 112 1.62 12.21 -4.36
C ILE A 112 1.73 13.21 -5.51
N LEU A 113 2.61 12.98 -6.49
CA LEU A 113 2.81 13.88 -7.62
C LEU A 113 1.55 14.05 -8.50
N PRO A 114 0.92 12.98 -9.02
CA PRO A 114 -0.29 13.12 -9.82
C PRO A 114 -1.46 13.67 -9.00
N PHE A 115 -1.58 13.37 -7.71
CA PHE A 115 -2.66 13.91 -6.86
C PHE A 115 -2.51 15.42 -6.66
N VAL A 116 -1.30 15.90 -6.38
CA VAL A 116 -1.03 17.35 -6.26
C VAL A 116 -1.28 18.05 -7.59
N GLY A 117 -0.89 17.44 -8.71
CA GLY A 117 -1.17 17.98 -10.04
C GLY A 117 -2.68 18.08 -10.36
N LEU A 118 -3.50 17.21 -9.78
CA LEU A 118 -4.95 17.21 -9.97
C LEU A 118 -5.67 18.34 -9.22
N ILE A 119 -5.06 18.93 -8.18
CA ILE A 119 -5.70 19.95 -7.33
C ILE A 119 -6.15 21.17 -8.15
N SER A 120 -5.40 21.55 -9.18
CA SER A 120 -5.69 22.72 -10.00
C SER A 120 -6.70 22.45 -11.14
N THR A 121 -7.08 21.19 -11.37
CA THR A 121 -7.85 20.76 -12.55
C THR A 121 -9.14 20.01 -12.24
N ILE A 122 -9.34 19.60 -10.98
CA ILE A 122 -10.47 18.77 -10.57
C ILE A 122 -11.77 19.57 -10.39
N GLU A 123 -12.91 18.91 -10.63
CA GLU A 123 -14.24 19.46 -10.36
C GLU A 123 -14.45 19.75 -8.87
N PRO A 124 -15.17 20.84 -8.51
CA PRO A 124 -15.40 21.21 -7.11
C PRO A 124 -16.03 20.10 -6.26
N ASP A 125 -16.93 19.32 -6.85
CA ASP A 125 -17.65 18.23 -6.17
C ASP A 125 -16.74 17.07 -5.76
N ARG A 126 -15.54 16.96 -6.35
CA ARG A 126 -14.56 15.90 -6.07
C ARG A 126 -13.34 16.39 -5.28
N LEU A 127 -13.24 17.70 -5.01
CA LEU A 127 -12.14 18.29 -4.22
C LEU A 127 -12.05 17.67 -2.83
N VAL A 128 -13.19 17.44 -2.17
CA VAL A 128 -13.21 16.85 -0.81
C VAL A 128 -12.56 15.47 -0.82
N ASN A 129 -12.90 14.63 -1.81
CA ASN A 129 -12.29 13.31 -1.96
C ASN A 129 -10.79 13.45 -2.21
N LEU A 130 -10.36 14.33 -3.12
CA LEU A 130 -8.94 14.54 -3.40
C LEU A 130 -8.15 14.97 -2.15
N ILE A 131 -8.71 15.88 -1.34
CA ILE A 131 -8.09 16.33 -0.08
C ILE A 131 -7.97 15.18 0.90
N VAL A 132 -9.05 14.41 1.10
CA VAL A 132 -9.04 13.24 2.00
C VAL A 132 -7.99 12.22 1.58
N TYR A 133 -7.95 11.86 0.31
CA TYR A 133 -6.95 10.92 -0.21
C TYR A 133 -5.52 11.47 -0.04
N THR A 134 -5.29 12.74 -0.37
CA THR A 134 -3.97 13.37 -0.22
C THR A 134 -3.54 13.41 1.25
N ALA A 135 -4.44 13.71 2.18
CA ALA A 135 -4.16 13.71 3.61
C ALA A 135 -3.79 12.31 4.11
N VAL A 136 -4.51 11.27 3.66
CA VAL A 136 -4.19 9.87 3.98
C VAL A 136 -2.80 9.51 3.45
N LEU A 137 -2.49 9.83 2.19
CA LEU A 137 -1.18 9.58 1.56
C LEU A 137 -0.03 10.27 2.32
N MET A 138 -0.22 11.52 2.73
CA MET A 138 0.79 12.27 3.48
C MET A 138 1.00 11.67 4.88
N TYR A 139 -0.07 11.27 5.55
CA TYR A 139 0.00 10.62 6.86
C TYR A 139 0.68 9.25 6.77
N SER A 140 0.27 8.39 5.83
CA SER A 140 0.87 7.06 5.64
C SER A 140 2.34 7.17 5.26
N GLY A 141 2.69 8.01 4.29
CA GLY A 141 4.07 8.24 3.88
C GLY A 141 4.94 8.73 5.04
N GLY A 142 4.45 9.71 5.82
CA GLY A 142 5.16 10.20 7.00
C GLY A 142 5.36 9.14 8.08
N LEU A 143 4.33 8.33 8.36
CA LEU A 143 4.40 7.23 9.31
C LEU A 143 5.45 6.21 8.88
N VAL A 144 5.44 5.81 7.61
CA VAL A 144 6.40 4.84 7.09
C VAL A 144 7.82 5.41 7.18
N VAL A 145 8.04 6.66 6.75
CA VAL A 145 9.36 7.30 6.80
C VAL A 145 9.89 7.34 8.23
N TYR A 146 9.04 7.70 9.19
CA TYR A 146 9.42 7.74 10.59
C TYR A 146 9.81 6.36 11.12
N TYR A 147 8.99 5.33 10.92
CA TYR A 147 9.26 4.01 11.49
C TYR A 147 10.36 3.22 10.76
N LEU A 148 10.55 3.42 9.46
CA LEU A 148 11.59 2.72 8.68
C LEU A 148 12.97 3.38 8.78
N PHE A 149 13.05 4.70 8.90
CA PHE A 149 14.34 5.41 8.82
C PHE A 149 14.72 6.15 10.11
N ILE A 150 13.77 6.62 10.90
CA ILE A 150 14.04 7.49 12.06
C ILE A 150 14.00 6.71 13.38
N ASN A 151 12.96 5.92 13.61
CA ASN A 151 12.75 5.25 14.91
C ASN A 151 13.87 4.22 15.19
N PRO A 152 14.70 4.40 16.25
CA PRO A 152 15.83 3.53 16.54
C PRO A 152 15.47 2.06 16.75
N GLN A 153 14.25 1.80 17.23
CA GLN A 153 13.77 0.45 17.57
C GLN A 153 13.39 -0.36 16.32
N THR A 154 12.98 0.32 15.24
CA THR A 154 12.38 -0.31 14.06
C THR A 154 13.08 0.01 12.75
N ARG A 155 14.06 0.94 12.77
CA ARG A 155 14.79 1.33 11.56
C ARG A 155 15.46 0.14 10.88
N PHE A 156 15.58 0.22 9.56
CA PHE A 156 16.36 -0.74 8.78
C PHE A 156 17.78 -0.89 9.35
N GLY A 157 18.20 -2.13 9.64
CA GLY A 157 19.53 -2.43 10.19
C GLY A 157 19.66 -2.28 11.71
N SER A 158 18.57 -1.97 12.43
CA SER A 158 18.53 -2.06 13.89
C SER A 158 18.62 -3.52 14.32
N SER A 159 19.81 -3.97 14.74
CA SER A 159 20.04 -5.25 15.41
C SER A 159 19.59 -5.14 16.87
N SER A 160 18.72 -6.07 17.32
CA SER A 160 18.43 -6.23 18.74
C SER A 160 19.72 -6.58 19.47
N SER A 161 20.28 -5.60 20.19
CA SER A 161 21.28 -5.89 21.21
C SER A 161 20.60 -6.48 22.44
#